data_AF-X1CXT8-F1
#
_entry.id   AF-X1CXT8-F1
#
_cell.length_a   1.000
_cell.length_b   1.000
_cell.length_c   1.000
_cell.angle_alpha   90.00
_cell.angle_beta   90.00
_cell.angle_gamma   90.00
#
_symmetry.space_group_name_H-M   'P 1'
#
loop_
_entity.id
_entity.type
_entity.pdbx_description
1 polymer ?
#
loop_
_entity_poly.entity_id
_entity_poly.type
_entity_poly.pdbx_seq_one_letter_code
_entity_poly.pdbx_strand_id
1 'polypeptide(L)'
;QLEYYDRQGIIGLICTDKAYAEMTPTPYASALMDDCIQTGKDIEWGGAHYNTTFLRGVGMSNIGNSLAAIKKLMFEEKKLTGAQIMHALETNFEDTSTTPTGPDIQQMLLSAPKYGNDNDYVDLLVKEATGHAMRDVRRYTSWTGGRGGFALLPVSQMCKAQVPELHSTPYMFLRGKG
;
A
#
# COMPACT_ATOMS: atom_id res chain seq x y z
N GLN A 1 -4.12 4.32 11.45
CA GLN A 1 -4.89 4.15 10.20
C GLN A 1 -4.45 2.89 9.46
N LEU A 2 -3.15 2.75 9.13
CA LEU A 2 -2.64 1.57 8.41
C LEU A 2 -3.01 0.23 9.08
N GLU A 3 -2.68 0.02 10.34
CA GLU A 3 -2.97 -1.22 11.08
C GLU A 3 -4.47 -1.62 11.05
N TYR A 4 -5.36 -0.63 11.05
CA TYR A 4 -6.80 -0.90 10.95
C TYR A 4 -7.15 -1.48 9.58
N TYR A 5 -6.67 -0.85 8.50
CA TYR A 5 -6.93 -1.31 7.13
C TYR A 5 -6.21 -2.62 6.82
N ASP A 6 -4.99 -2.82 7.31
CA ASP A 6 -4.26 -4.08 7.17
C ASP A 6 -5.05 -5.21 7.83
N ARG A 7 -5.57 -5.00 9.04
CA ARG A 7 -6.46 -5.96 9.72
C ARG A 7 -7.70 -6.29 8.89
N GLN A 8 -8.40 -5.28 8.35
CA GLN A 8 -9.61 -5.51 7.55
C GLN A 8 -9.27 -6.23 6.23
N GLY A 9 -8.16 -5.87 5.58
CA GLY A 9 -7.69 -6.51 4.37
C GLY A 9 -7.38 -8.00 4.58
N ILE A 10 -6.74 -8.34 5.70
CA ILE A 10 -6.43 -9.72 6.06
C ILE A 10 -7.69 -10.51 6.39
N ILE A 11 -8.66 -9.92 7.09
CA ILE A 11 -9.96 -10.56 7.33
C ILE A 11 -10.64 -10.87 5.99
N GLY A 12 -10.64 -9.91 5.06
CA GLY A 12 -11.18 -10.11 3.70
C GLY A 12 -10.50 -11.28 2.97
N LEU A 13 -9.17 -11.30 2.97
CA LEU A 13 -8.36 -12.38 2.39
C LEU A 13 -8.74 -13.74 2.98
N ILE A 14 -8.79 -13.85 4.32
CA ILE A 14 -9.12 -15.12 4.99
C ILE A 14 -10.54 -15.59 4.63
N CYS A 15 -11.51 -14.67 4.56
CA CYS A 15 -12.87 -15.02 4.14
C CYS A 15 -12.90 -15.56 2.70
N THR A 16 -12.15 -14.93 1.80
CA THR A 16 -12.02 -15.38 0.41
C THR A 16 -11.33 -16.73 0.32
N ASP A 17 -10.21 -16.93 1.01
CA ASP A 17 -9.46 -18.20 1.02
C ASP A 17 -10.35 -19.36 1.50
N LYS A 18 -11.14 -19.16 2.58
CA LYS A 18 -12.10 -20.16 3.07
C LYS A 18 -13.17 -20.49 2.05
N ALA A 19 -13.72 -19.46 1.40
CA ALA A 19 -14.74 -19.66 0.37
C ALA A 19 -14.20 -20.47 -0.81
N TYR A 20 -12.97 -20.20 -1.26
CA TYR A 20 -12.32 -21.00 -2.32
C TYR A 20 -12.08 -22.44 -1.88
N ALA A 21 -11.62 -22.66 -0.65
CA ALA A 21 -11.40 -24.01 -0.12
C ALA A 21 -12.70 -24.84 -0.07
N GLU A 22 -13.83 -24.23 0.27
CA GLU A 22 -15.13 -24.90 0.33
C GLU A 22 -15.77 -25.11 -1.05
N MET A 23 -15.69 -24.13 -1.95
CA MET A 23 -16.42 -24.14 -3.22
C MET A 23 -15.64 -24.79 -4.36
N THR A 24 -14.31 -24.75 -4.32
CA THR A 24 -13.45 -25.17 -5.44
C THR A 24 -12.22 -25.95 -4.96
N PRO A 25 -12.38 -27.12 -4.32
CA PRO A 25 -11.23 -27.97 -4.00
C PRO A 25 -10.49 -28.39 -5.27
N THR A 26 -9.17 -28.52 -5.20
CA THR A 26 -8.29 -28.76 -6.36
C THR A 26 -7.48 -30.05 -6.23
N PRO A 27 -8.15 -31.23 -6.22
CA PRO A 27 -7.50 -32.51 -5.90
C PRO A 27 -6.31 -32.86 -6.83
N TYR A 28 -6.37 -32.44 -8.10
CA TYR A 28 -5.26 -32.65 -9.04
C TYR A 28 -4.03 -31.83 -8.68
N ALA A 29 -4.20 -30.54 -8.33
CA ALA A 29 -3.09 -29.71 -7.89
C ALA A 29 -2.54 -30.20 -6.54
N SER A 30 -3.43 -30.59 -5.62
CA SER A 30 -3.08 -31.16 -4.33
C SER A 30 -2.27 -32.45 -4.44
N ALA A 31 -2.56 -33.33 -5.40
CA ALA A 31 -1.79 -34.55 -5.63
C ALA A 31 -0.34 -34.31 -6.09
N LEU A 32 -0.05 -33.11 -6.62
CA LEU A 32 1.29 -32.69 -7.05
C LEU A 32 2.04 -31.89 -5.97
N MET A 33 1.43 -31.66 -4.82
CA MET A 33 2.00 -30.91 -3.71
C MET A 33 2.43 -31.83 -2.58
N ASP A 34 3.61 -31.56 -2.03
CA ASP A 34 4.13 -32.29 -0.88
C ASP A 34 3.19 -32.19 0.32
N ASP A 35 3.08 -33.28 1.08
CA ASP A 35 2.27 -33.47 2.29
C ASP A 35 0.74 -33.47 2.12
N CYS A 36 0.19 -33.02 0.98
CA CYS A 36 -1.26 -33.07 0.73
C CYS A 36 -1.79 -34.52 0.73
N ILE A 37 -1.08 -35.46 0.08
CA ILE A 37 -1.48 -36.87 0.06
C ILE A 37 -1.34 -37.49 1.46
N GLN A 38 -0.23 -37.25 2.15
CA GLN A 38 0.01 -37.79 3.49
C GLN A 38 -1.00 -37.27 4.51
N THR A 39 -1.38 -36.00 4.44
CA THR A 39 -2.34 -35.37 5.35
C THR A 39 -3.80 -35.63 4.97
N GLY A 40 -4.06 -36.12 3.75
CA GLY A 40 -5.41 -36.31 3.22
C GLY A 40 -6.18 -35.00 3.06
N LYS A 41 -5.48 -33.88 2.89
CA LYS A 41 -6.06 -32.54 2.78
C LYS A 41 -5.71 -31.92 1.44
N ASP A 42 -6.68 -31.19 0.90
CA ASP A 42 -6.45 -30.33 -0.27
C ASP A 42 -5.50 -29.17 0.10
N ILE A 43 -4.79 -28.65 -0.91
CA ILE A 43 -3.86 -27.52 -0.76
C ILE A 43 -4.56 -26.31 -0.13
N GLU A 44 -5.80 -26.00 -0.55
CA GLU A 44 -6.56 -24.87 -0.03
C GLU A 44 -6.99 -25.08 1.43
N TRP A 45 -7.09 -26.34 1.88
CA TRP A 45 -7.36 -26.72 3.28
C TRP A 45 -6.09 -26.83 4.14
N GLY A 46 -4.96 -26.37 3.62
CA GLY A 46 -3.69 -26.38 4.33
C GLY A 46 -2.97 -27.72 4.31
N GLY A 47 -3.20 -28.56 3.29
CA GLY A 47 -2.48 -29.82 3.11
C GLY A 47 -1.00 -29.65 2.76
N ALA A 48 -0.61 -28.50 2.19
CA ALA A 48 0.77 -28.23 1.81
C ALA A 48 1.70 -28.04 3.01
N HIS A 49 2.97 -28.42 2.85
CA HIS A 49 4.02 -28.23 3.84
C HIS A 49 4.17 -26.77 4.31
N TYR A 50 4.05 -25.81 3.38
CA TYR A 50 4.11 -24.38 3.67
C TYR A 50 2.82 -23.68 3.26
N ASN A 51 2.19 -23.03 4.22
CA ASN A 51 1.02 -22.20 4.00
C ASN A 51 1.35 -20.74 4.25
N THR A 52 0.80 -19.84 3.44
CA THR A 52 0.98 -18.39 3.60
C THR A 52 -0.25 -17.66 3.07
N THR A 53 -0.60 -16.56 3.73
CA THR A 53 -1.51 -15.55 3.19
C THR A 53 -0.72 -14.26 3.12
N PHE A 54 -0.82 -13.50 2.02
CA PHE A 54 -0.05 -12.27 1.88
C PHE A 54 -0.90 -11.07 1.50
N LEU A 55 -0.62 -9.95 2.16
CA LEU A 55 -1.16 -8.65 1.79
C LEU A 55 -0.24 -8.01 0.75
N ARG A 56 -0.84 -7.35 -0.24
CA ARG A 56 -0.11 -6.65 -1.29
C ARG A 56 -0.13 -5.15 -1.03
N GLY A 57 1.05 -4.55 -0.92
CA GLY A 57 1.22 -3.11 -0.82
C GLY A 57 1.52 -2.47 -2.17
N VAL A 58 0.97 -1.29 -2.41
CA VAL A 58 1.24 -0.43 -3.58
C VAL A 58 1.52 1.00 -3.13
N GLY A 59 2.23 1.78 -3.95
CA GLY A 59 2.37 3.23 -3.74
C GLY A 59 3.37 3.66 -2.65
N MET A 60 4.33 2.81 -2.26
CA MET A 60 5.33 3.16 -1.24
C MET A 60 6.18 4.39 -1.61
N SER A 61 6.49 4.57 -2.89
CA SER A 61 7.14 5.78 -3.40
C SER A 61 6.30 7.05 -3.14
N ASN A 62 4.99 6.95 -3.35
CA ASN A 62 4.07 8.07 -3.18
C ASN A 62 3.95 8.44 -1.70
N ILE A 63 3.89 7.43 -0.82
CA ILE A 63 3.89 7.62 0.64
C ILE A 63 5.19 8.33 1.06
N GLY A 64 6.34 7.81 0.65
CA GLY A 64 7.65 8.42 0.96
C GLY A 64 7.74 9.88 0.53
N ASN A 65 7.39 10.16 -0.72
CA ASN A 65 7.44 11.52 -1.27
C ASN A 65 6.47 12.47 -0.57
N SER A 66 5.27 11.98 -0.20
CA SER A 66 4.28 12.78 0.52
C SER A 66 4.74 13.09 1.94
N LEU A 67 5.26 12.10 2.67
CA LEU A 67 5.82 12.27 4.01
C LEU A 67 7.03 13.21 3.99
N ALA A 68 7.92 13.08 3.00
CA ALA A 68 9.07 13.94 2.83
C ALA A 68 8.67 15.41 2.60
N ALA A 69 7.68 15.65 1.73
CA ALA A 69 7.17 16.98 1.45
C ALA A 69 6.51 17.61 2.68
N ILE A 70 5.67 16.87 3.40
CA ILE A 70 5.01 17.34 4.62
C ILE A 70 6.05 17.64 5.71
N LYS A 71 6.98 16.71 5.98
CA LYS A 71 8.05 16.89 6.97
C LYS A 71 8.87 18.15 6.68
N LYS A 72 9.27 18.34 5.42
CA LYS A 72 10.11 19.47 5.03
C LYS A 72 9.36 20.80 5.02
N LEU A 73 8.23 20.88 4.31
CA LEU A 73 7.57 22.16 4.04
C LEU A 73 6.65 22.63 5.18
N MET A 74 6.08 21.69 5.96
CA MET A 74 5.15 22.03 7.03
C MET A 74 5.83 22.07 8.41
N PHE A 75 6.68 21.08 8.73
CA PHE A 75 7.27 20.98 10.06
C PHE A 75 8.64 21.66 10.17
N GLU A 76 9.53 21.47 9.20
CA GLU A 76 10.90 22.02 9.23
C GLU A 76 10.97 23.47 8.73
N GLU A 77 10.61 23.72 7.47
CA GLU A 77 10.67 25.04 6.83
C GLU A 77 9.46 25.93 7.15
N LYS A 78 8.34 25.33 7.62
CA LYS A 78 7.09 26.03 7.97
C LYS A 78 6.57 26.98 6.89
N LYS A 79 6.80 26.64 5.61
CA LYS A 79 6.31 27.40 4.45
C LYS A 79 4.81 27.20 4.22
N LEU A 80 4.29 26.04 4.63
CA LEU A 80 2.89 25.66 4.48
C LEU A 80 2.32 25.21 5.82
N THR A 81 1.03 25.43 6.02
CA THR A 81 0.26 24.89 7.14
C THR A 81 -0.51 23.64 6.72
N GLY A 82 -0.91 22.82 7.68
CA GLY A 82 -1.75 21.65 7.41
C GLY A 82 -3.07 22.03 6.74
N ALA A 83 -3.70 23.14 7.14
CA ALA A 83 -4.93 23.62 6.54
C ALA A 83 -4.76 24.02 5.07
N GLN A 84 -3.65 24.68 4.72
CA GLN A 84 -3.34 25.03 3.32
C GLN A 84 -3.11 23.79 2.46
N ILE A 85 -2.38 22.79 2.97
CA ILE A 85 -2.15 21.54 2.26
C ILE A 85 -3.47 20.78 2.09
N MET A 86 -4.29 20.67 3.13
CA MET A 86 -5.60 20.00 3.07
C MET A 86 -6.53 20.67 2.05
N HIS A 87 -6.67 22.00 2.11
CA HIS A 87 -7.49 22.75 1.16
C HIS A 87 -6.99 22.58 -0.28
N ALA A 88 -5.67 22.65 -0.50
CA ALA A 88 -5.09 22.41 -1.82
C ALA A 88 -5.38 20.98 -2.32
N LEU A 89 -5.34 19.98 -1.44
CA LEU A 89 -5.68 18.60 -1.79
C LEU A 89 -7.18 18.42 -2.12
N GLU A 90 -8.07 19.06 -1.35
CA GLU A 90 -9.53 19.02 -1.56
C GLU A 90 -9.96 19.72 -2.85
N THR A 91 -9.29 20.82 -3.20
CA THR A 91 -9.53 21.58 -4.44
C THR A 91 -8.69 21.11 -5.62
N ASN A 92 -8.03 19.96 -5.49
CA ASN A 92 -7.18 19.40 -6.53
C ASN A 92 -6.06 20.33 -7.04
N PHE A 93 -5.56 21.22 -6.17
CA PHE A 93 -4.60 22.27 -6.49
C PHE A 93 -5.09 23.29 -7.54
N GLU A 94 -6.38 23.34 -7.85
CA GLU A 94 -6.94 24.23 -8.87
C GLU A 94 -7.34 25.60 -8.32
N ASP A 95 -7.52 25.71 -6.99
CA ASP A 95 -7.95 26.96 -6.37
C ASP A 95 -6.87 28.05 -6.45
N THR A 96 -7.20 29.15 -7.13
CA THR A 96 -6.34 30.34 -7.26
C THR A 96 -6.75 31.49 -6.34
N SER A 97 -7.78 31.32 -5.50
CA SER A 97 -8.28 32.38 -4.62
C SER A 97 -7.51 32.51 -3.29
N THR A 98 -6.77 31.46 -2.91
CA THR A 98 -5.98 31.39 -1.68
C THR A 98 -4.54 31.88 -1.88
N THR A 99 -3.85 32.22 -0.78
CA THR A 99 -2.43 32.60 -0.80
C THR A 99 -1.65 31.73 0.21
N PRO A 100 -0.64 30.96 -0.23
CA PRO A 100 -0.26 30.67 -1.63
C PRO A 100 -1.40 29.98 -2.40
N THR A 101 -1.40 30.08 -3.73
CA THR A 101 -2.43 29.44 -4.56
C THR A 101 -2.24 27.92 -4.59
N GLY A 102 -3.27 27.17 -4.98
CA GLY A 102 -3.20 25.73 -5.21
C GLY A 102 -2.03 25.31 -6.11
N PRO A 103 -1.83 25.94 -7.28
CA PRO A 103 -0.67 25.65 -8.15
C PRO A 103 0.68 25.97 -7.51
N ASP A 104 0.78 27.04 -6.71
CA ASP A 104 2.02 27.36 -5.98
C ASP A 104 2.34 26.27 -4.96
N ILE A 105 1.33 25.83 -4.20
CA ILE A 105 1.46 24.74 -3.23
C ILE A 105 1.88 23.46 -3.95
N GLN A 106 1.26 23.14 -5.08
CA GLN A 106 1.64 21.98 -5.90
C GLN A 106 3.11 22.05 -6.31
N GLN A 107 3.57 23.19 -6.82
CA GLN A 107 4.95 23.37 -7.24
C GLN A 107 5.93 23.25 -6.06
N MET A 108 5.59 23.79 -4.89
CA MET A 108 6.40 23.61 -3.67
C MET A 108 6.50 22.13 -3.29
N LEU A 109 5.37 21.41 -3.27
CA LEU A 109 5.34 19.97 -2.97
C LEU A 109 6.14 19.16 -3.99
N LEU A 110 6.08 19.50 -5.28
CA LEU A 110 6.86 18.86 -6.35
C LEU A 110 8.37 19.10 -6.20
N SER A 111 8.76 20.28 -5.72
CA SER A 111 10.17 20.63 -5.49
C SER A 111 10.80 19.94 -4.27
N ALA A 112 9.99 19.35 -3.38
CA ALA A 112 10.50 18.62 -2.22
C ALA A 112 11.31 17.37 -2.65
N PRO A 113 12.30 16.92 -1.83
CA PRO A 113 13.10 15.73 -2.12
C PRO A 113 12.24 14.51 -2.50
N LYS A 114 12.70 13.73 -3.48
CA LYS A 114 11.99 12.57 -4.03
C LYS A 114 12.78 11.28 -3.91
N TYR A 115 12.05 10.20 -3.61
CA TYR A 115 12.52 8.83 -3.56
C TYR A 115 13.11 8.40 -4.90
N GLY A 116 14.18 7.59 -4.86
CA GLY A 116 14.84 7.06 -6.06
C GLY A 116 15.94 7.95 -6.64
N ASN A 117 16.38 8.98 -5.91
CA ASN A 117 17.48 9.87 -6.28
C ASN A 117 18.66 9.79 -5.29
N ASP A 118 18.84 8.64 -4.62
CA ASP A 118 19.88 8.41 -3.61
C ASP A 118 19.88 9.48 -2.51
N ASN A 119 18.71 9.66 -1.88
CA ASN A 119 18.51 10.70 -0.90
C ASN A 119 17.95 10.10 0.39
N ASP A 120 18.86 9.89 1.35
CA ASP A 120 18.58 9.34 2.67
C ASP A 120 17.37 9.98 3.36
N TYR A 121 17.13 11.28 3.16
CA TYR A 121 16.00 11.98 3.75
C TYR A 121 14.65 11.35 3.38
N VAL A 122 14.49 10.91 2.13
CA VAL A 122 13.25 10.27 1.64
C VAL A 122 13.33 8.76 1.76
N ASP A 123 14.50 8.19 1.48
CA ASP A 123 14.70 6.74 1.45
C ASP A 123 14.47 6.12 2.84
N LEU A 124 14.89 6.80 3.92
CA LEU A 124 14.62 6.37 5.29
C LEU A 124 13.13 6.45 5.65
N LEU A 125 12.39 7.41 5.11
CA LEU A 125 10.93 7.50 5.33
C LEU A 125 10.20 6.35 4.64
N VAL A 126 10.58 6.01 3.41
CA VAL A 126 10.04 4.85 2.68
C VAL A 126 10.37 3.56 3.43
N LYS A 127 11.62 3.42 3.88
CA LYS A 127 12.07 2.27 4.67
C LYS A 127 11.23 2.09 5.93
N GLU A 128 10.98 3.17 6.68
CA GLU A 128 10.21 3.08 7.92
C GLU A 128 8.73 2.77 7.66
N ALA A 129 8.10 3.46 6.71
CA ALA A 129 6.71 3.21 6.35
C ALA A 129 6.48 1.77 5.86
N THR A 130 7.36 1.28 4.99
CA THR A 130 7.31 -0.10 4.49
C THR A 130 7.58 -1.10 5.61
N GLY A 131 8.58 -0.83 6.45
CA GLY A 131 8.93 -1.67 7.58
C GLY A 131 7.79 -1.80 8.58
N HIS A 132 7.05 -0.71 8.83
CA HIS A 132 5.88 -0.72 9.70
C HIS A 132 4.77 -1.63 9.14
N ALA A 133 4.41 -1.48 7.86
CA ALA A 133 3.43 -2.34 7.19
C ALA A 133 3.83 -3.83 7.25
N MET A 134 5.10 -4.14 6.95
CA MET A 134 5.62 -5.50 7.00
C MET A 134 5.57 -6.10 8.40
N ARG A 135 5.90 -5.32 9.44
CA ARG A 135 5.86 -5.79 10.83
C ARG A 135 4.42 -6.05 11.27
N ASP A 136 3.48 -5.21 10.88
CA ASP A 136 2.09 -5.39 11.26
C ASP A 136 1.49 -6.65 10.63
N VAL A 137 1.62 -6.80 9.30
CA VAL A 137 1.08 -7.95 8.56
C VAL A 137 1.66 -9.30 9.05
N ARG A 138 2.91 -9.32 9.49
CA ARG A 138 3.56 -10.52 10.07
C ARG A 138 2.92 -11.03 11.37
N ARG A 139 2.12 -10.20 12.05
CA ARG A 139 1.43 -10.59 13.30
C ARG A 139 0.25 -11.50 13.05
N TYR A 140 -0.26 -11.51 11.82
CA TYR A 140 -1.43 -12.30 11.46
C TYR A 140 -1.02 -13.67 10.93
N THR A 141 -1.93 -14.62 11.10
CA THR A 141 -1.79 -15.99 10.58
C THR A 141 -2.90 -16.28 9.58
N SER A 142 -2.58 -17.04 8.54
CA SER A 142 -3.60 -17.62 7.67
C SER A 142 -4.49 -18.56 8.48
N TRP A 143 -5.69 -18.85 7.97
CA TRP A 143 -6.59 -19.79 8.61
C TRP A 143 -6.06 -21.24 8.57
N THR A 144 -5.13 -21.53 7.66
CA THR A 144 -4.38 -22.79 7.54
C THR A 144 -3.12 -22.86 8.41
N GLY A 145 -2.88 -21.84 9.26
CA GLY A 145 -1.75 -21.81 10.21
C GLY A 145 -0.44 -21.24 9.65
N GLY A 146 -0.45 -20.80 8.39
CA GLY A 146 0.64 -20.06 7.77
C GLY A 146 0.84 -18.67 8.37
N ARG A 147 2.02 -18.07 8.20
CA ARG A 147 2.26 -16.69 8.64
C ARG A 147 1.85 -15.67 7.58
N GLY A 148 1.44 -14.49 8.02
CA GLY A 148 1.15 -13.35 7.16
C GLY A 148 2.41 -12.84 6.46
N GLY A 149 2.37 -12.78 5.14
CA GLY A 149 3.39 -12.18 4.29
C GLY A 149 2.97 -10.78 3.81
N PHE A 150 3.95 -9.92 3.53
CA PHE A 150 3.70 -8.63 2.87
C PHE A 150 4.57 -8.54 1.62
N ALA A 151 3.95 -8.25 0.48
CA ALA A 151 4.63 -8.17 -0.80
C ALA A 151 4.38 -6.81 -1.48
N LEU A 152 5.46 -6.21 -1.99
CA LEU A 152 5.43 -4.99 -2.78
C LEU A 152 5.49 -5.35 -4.27
N LEU A 153 4.34 -5.64 -4.86
CA LEU A 153 4.25 -6.11 -6.24
C LEU A 153 3.14 -5.34 -6.96
N PRO A 154 3.47 -4.23 -7.64
CA PRO A 154 2.51 -3.59 -8.52
C PRO A 154 2.35 -4.44 -9.78
N VAL A 155 1.18 -5.03 -9.94
CA VAL A 155 0.73 -5.58 -11.24
C VAL A 155 0.11 -4.41 -12.03
N SER A 156 -0.86 -4.67 -12.90
CA SER A 156 -1.58 -3.61 -13.64
C SER A 156 -2.42 -2.69 -12.74
N GLN A 157 -2.58 -3.00 -11.45
CA GLN A 157 -3.38 -2.21 -10.52
C GLN A 157 -2.85 -0.79 -10.31
N MET A 158 -1.53 -0.57 -10.41
CA MET A 158 -0.96 0.79 -10.42
C MET A 158 -1.51 1.63 -11.58
N CYS A 159 -1.83 1.01 -12.72
CA CYS A 159 -2.30 1.72 -13.91
C CYS A 159 -3.83 1.81 -14.01
N LYS A 160 -4.59 0.85 -13.44
CA LYS A 160 -6.00 0.63 -13.84
C LYS A 160 -7.07 0.85 -12.78
N ALA A 161 -6.78 0.77 -11.48
CA ALA A 161 -7.85 0.70 -10.47
C ALA A 161 -7.69 1.63 -9.27
N GLN A 162 -6.45 1.90 -8.83
CA GLN A 162 -6.23 2.74 -7.65
C GLN A 162 -6.09 4.23 -7.95
N VAL A 163 -5.87 4.61 -9.21
CA VAL A 163 -5.69 6.00 -9.64
C VAL A 163 -6.96 6.84 -9.46
N PRO A 164 -8.19 6.32 -9.72
CA PRO A 164 -9.41 7.03 -9.37
C PRO A 164 -9.60 7.06 -7.84
N GLU A 165 -9.54 5.94 -7.13
CA GLU A 165 -9.96 5.89 -5.71
C GLU A 165 -9.03 6.63 -4.72
N LEU A 166 -7.77 6.92 -5.10
CA LEU A 166 -6.81 7.69 -4.32
C LEU A 166 -6.75 9.18 -4.74
N HIS A 167 -7.91 9.73 -5.09
CA HIS A 167 -8.13 11.17 -5.16
C HIS A 167 -7.52 11.81 -3.91
N SER A 168 -6.51 12.67 -4.07
CA SER A 168 -5.81 13.45 -3.02
C SER A 168 -4.58 12.85 -2.31
N THR A 169 -3.81 11.95 -2.92
CA THR A 169 -2.38 11.86 -2.52
C THR A 169 -1.55 12.95 -3.22
N PRO A 170 -0.62 13.65 -2.54
CA PRO A 170 0.25 14.69 -3.13
C PRO A 170 1.11 14.27 -4.32
N TYR A 171 1.03 13.00 -4.74
CA TYR A 171 1.85 12.41 -5.79
C TYR A 171 1.07 11.82 -6.97
N MET A 172 -0.26 11.81 -6.94
CA MET A 172 -1.04 11.06 -7.94
C MET A 172 -1.26 11.75 -9.29
N PHE A 173 -0.73 12.96 -9.51
CA PHE A 173 -0.96 13.69 -10.77
C PHE A 173 0.07 13.43 -11.89
N LEU A 174 1.04 12.55 -11.70
CA LEU A 174 2.14 12.36 -12.67
C LEU A 174 1.83 11.49 -13.90
N ARG A 175 0.57 11.24 -14.26
CA ARG A 175 0.25 10.84 -15.65
C ARG A 175 -1.22 11.05 -16.00
N GLY A 176 -1.49 12.13 -16.74
CA GLY A 176 -2.83 12.42 -17.22
C GLY A 176 -2.97 13.56 -18.22
N LYS A 177 -1.95 13.92 -19.00
CA LYS A 177 -2.08 14.61 -20.31
C LYS A 177 -0.87 14.29 -21.18
N GLY A 178 -1.11 13.57 -22.27
CA GLY A 178 -0.15 13.09 -23.27
C GLY A 178 -0.79 11.98 -24.08
#